data_AF-A0A7S4G9V5-F1
#
_entry.id   AF-A0A7S4G9V5-F1
#
_cell.length_a   1.000
_cell.length_b   1.000
_cell.length_c   1.000
_cell.angle_alpha   90.00
_cell.angle_beta   90.00
_cell.angle_gamma   90.00
#
_symmetry.space_group_name_H-M   'P 1'
#
loop_
_entity.id
_entity.type
_entity.pdbx_description
1 polymer ?
#
loop_
_entity_poly.entity_id
_entity_poly.type
_entity_poly.pdbx_seq_one_letter_code
_entity_poly.pdbx_strand_id
1 'polypeptide(L)'
;EEASEVVSARIFLKLLLPGFAFHLPIRSLRYFKAAFDVFSDTLLDVIRSRDGGAGDAQAKGNKDLLSLLLRANRETAEARHRLSGSEIYGNTFMFLLAGHETLAGALTWALRLLARYPAQQETAHREIDRVLGSRARRDIGAAEVNELVFCAAIFKE
;
A
#
# COMPACT_ATOMS: atom_id res chain seq x y z
N GLU A 1 -9.59 2.60 7.36
CA GLU A 1 -8.43 3.44 7.73
C GLU A 1 -7.91 3.09 9.11
N GLU A 2 -8.71 3.27 10.17
CA GLU A 2 -8.31 3.04 11.57
C GLU A 2 -7.75 1.62 11.85
N ALA A 3 -8.34 0.57 11.26
CA ALA A 3 -7.84 -0.79 11.41
C ALA A 3 -6.44 -1.01 10.78
N SER A 4 -6.13 -0.32 9.68
CA SER A 4 -4.83 -0.43 9.00
C SER A 4 -3.72 0.19 9.84
N GLU A 5 -3.96 1.38 10.39
CA GLU A 5 -3.03 2.11 11.26
C GLU A 5 -2.73 1.33 12.56
N VAL A 6 -3.75 0.69 13.14
CA VAL A 6 -3.58 -0.11 14.36
C VAL A 6 -2.79 -1.38 14.08
N VAL A 7 -3.05 -2.04 12.95
CA VAL A 7 -2.34 -3.25 12.53
C VAL A 7 -0.87 -2.93 12.27
N SER A 8 -0.60 -1.83 11.58
CA SER A 8 0.76 -1.47 11.19
C SER A 8 1.62 -1.01 12.37
N ALA A 9 1.09 -0.13 13.23
CA ALA A 9 1.79 0.36 14.41
C ALA A 9 2.12 -0.74 15.44
N ARG A 10 1.40 -1.87 15.38
CA ARG A 10 1.49 -2.95 16.37
C ARG A 10 1.71 -4.32 15.78
N ILE A 11 2.13 -4.42 14.51
CA ILE A 11 2.36 -5.70 13.83
C ILE A 11 3.38 -6.56 14.58
N PHE A 12 4.35 -5.90 15.22
CA PHE A 12 5.35 -6.54 16.06
C PHE A 12 4.76 -7.24 17.29
N LEU A 13 3.59 -6.81 17.80
CA LEU A 13 2.89 -7.56 18.85
C LEU A 13 2.44 -8.93 18.34
N LYS A 14 1.94 -9.04 17.09
CA LYS A 14 1.56 -10.33 16.48
C LYS A 14 2.78 -11.22 16.23
N LEU A 15 3.90 -10.62 15.81
CA LEU A 15 5.15 -11.35 15.51
C LEU A 15 5.88 -11.84 16.76
N LEU A 16 5.84 -11.07 17.86
CA LEU A 16 6.61 -11.35 19.07
C LEU A 16 5.80 -12.07 20.16
N LEU A 17 4.47 -11.90 20.19
CA LEU A 17 3.64 -12.53 21.22
C LEU A 17 3.08 -13.88 20.75
N PRO A 18 3.14 -14.92 21.60
CA PRO A 18 2.53 -16.21 21.32
C PRO A 18 0.99 -16.08 21.26
N GLY A 19 0.34 -16.91 20.44
CA GLY A 19 -1.10 -16.81 20.14
C GLY A 19 -2.03 -16.82 21.37
N PHE A 20 -1.63 -17.47 22.46
CA PHE A 20 -2.39 -17.47 23.71
C PHE A 20 -2.45 -16.08 24.37
N ALA A 21 -1.47 -15.20 24.14
CA ALA A 21 -1.42 -13.87 24.73
C ALA A 21 -2.61 -12.99 24.29
N PHE A 22 -3.13 -13.21 23.08
CA PHE A 22 -4.30 -12.49 22.55
C PHE A 22 -5.64 -12.95 23.15
N HIS A 23 -5.64 -14.01 23.95
CA HIS A 23 -6.81 -14.48 24.72
C HIS A 23 -6.87 -13.87 26.12
N LEU A 24 -5.82 -13.16 26.55
CA LEU A 24 -5.79 -12.46 27.83
C LEU A 24 -6.77 -11.28 27.84
N PRO A 25 -7.37 -10.92 28.99
CA PRO A 25 -8.35 -9.84 29.12
C PRO A 25 -7.73 -8.43 29.02
N ILE A 26 -6.67 -8.25 28.22
CA ILE A 26 -5.99 -6.97 28.02
C ILE A 26 -6.72 -6.21 26.90
N ARG A 27 -7.27 -5.03 27.21
CA ARG A 27 -8.09 -4.24 26.28
C ARG A 27 -7.38 -3.91 24.97
N SER A 28 -6.09 -3.55 25.02
CA SER A 28 -5.30 -3.23 23.83
C SER A 28 -5.07 -4.43 22.92
N LEU A 29 -4.82 -5.63 23.48
CA LEU A 29 -4.63 -6.86 22.70
C LEU A 29 -5.93 -7.30 22.05
N ARG A 30 -7.06 -7.18 22.75
CA ARG A 30 -8.38 -7.48 22.18
C ARG A 30 -8.73 -6.54 21.03
N TYR A 31 -8.47 -5.24 21.19
CA TYR A 31 -8.70 -4.26 20.13
C TYR A 31 -7.80 -4.51 18.92
N PHE A 32 -6.50 -4.75 19.14
CA PHE A 32 -5.58 -5.13 18.07
C PHE A 32 -6.02 -6.41 17.35
N LYS A 33 -6.44 -7.44 18.09
CA LYS A 33 -6.96 -8.68 17.51
C LYS A 33 -8.16 -8.39 16.60
N ALA A 34 -9.14 -7.63 17.08
CA ALA A 34 -10.32 -7.28 16.29
C ALA A 34 -9.97 -6.48 15.02
N ALA A 35 -9.08 -5.49 15.12
CA ALA A 35 -8.59 -4.73 13.98
C ALA A 35 -7.86 -5.63 12.96
N PHE A 36 -7.03 -6.55 13.45
CA PHE A 36 -6.32 -7.51 12.61
C PHE A 36 -7.27 -8.48 11.92
N ASP A 37 -8.29 -9.00 12.63
CA ASP A 37 -9.27 -9.91 12.04
C ASP A 37 -10.03 -9.23 10.88
N VAL A 38 -10.53 -8.00 11.09
CA VAL A 38 -11.22 -7.20 10.05
C VAL A 38 -10.30 -6.95 8.84
N PHE A 39 -9.04 -6.60 9.10
CA PHE A 39 -8.05 -6.37 8.05
C PHE A 39 -7.80 -7.67 7.25
N SER A 40 -7.58 -8.78 7.95
CA SER A 40 -7.36 -10.10 7.34
C SER A 40 -8.53 -10.53 6.47
N ASP A 41 -9.76 -10.39 6.96
CA ASP A 41 -10.97 -10.76 6.21
C ASP A 41 -11.11 -9.92 4.94
N THR A 42 -10.93 -8.59 5.06
CA THR A 42 -10.96 -7.68 3.91
C THR A 42 -9.90 -8.04 2.87
N LEU A 43 -8.68 -8.35 3.31
CA LEU A 43 -7.59 -8.74 2.42
C LEU A 43 -7.86 -10.08 1.71
N LEU A 44 -8.44 -11.04 2.42
CA LEU A 44 -8.83 -12.32 1.84
C LEU A 44 -9.93 -12.15 0.79
N ASP A 45 -10.89 -11.26 1.01
CA ASP A 45 -11.94 -10.97 0.02
C ASP A 45 -11.39 -10.29 -1.24
N VAL A 46 -10.41 -9.39 -1.07
CA VAL A 46 -9.64 -8.77 -2.17
C VAL A 46 -8.86 -9.80 -2.98
N ILE A 47 -8.29 -10.83 -2.32
CA ILE A 47 -7.58 -11.92 -3.00
C ILE A 47 -8.58 -12.82 -3.74
N ARG A 48 -9.66 -13.26 -3.07
CA ARG A 48 -10.70 -14.14 -3.66
C ARG A 48 -11.38 -13.51 -4.87
N SER A 49 -11.73 -12.22 -4.78
CA SER A 49 -12.33 -11.48 -5.89
C SER A 49 -11.43 -11.43 -7.13
N ARG A 50 -10.11 -11.39 -6.95
CA ARG A 50 -9.13 -11.42 -8.05
C ARG A 50 -8.83 -12.84 -8.54
N ASP A 51 -8.95 -13.84 -7.68
CA ASP A 51 -8.67 -15.25 -8.03
C ASP A 51 -9.87 -15.91 -8.74
N GLY A 52 -11.11 -15.58 -8.37
CA GLY A 52 -12.33 -16.13 -8.97
C GLY A 52 -12.72 -15.56 -10.34
N GLY A 53 -12.07 -14.48 -10.80
CA GLY A 53 -12.42 -13.72 -12.01
C GLY A 53 -11.72 -14.15 -13.29
N ALA A 54 -11.40 -15.43 -13.47
CA ALA A 54 -10.75 -15.97 -14.68
C ALA A 54 -11.70 -16.13 -15.90
N GLY A 55 -12.79 -15.35 -15.96
CA GLY A 55 -13.74 -15.32 -17.07
C GLY A 55 -13.97 -13.89 -17.57
N ASP A 56 -13.32 -13.55 -18.68
CA ASP A 56 -13.75 -12.60 -19.72
C ASP A 56 -14.03 -11.10 -19.45
N ALA A 57 -13.91 -10.55 -18.22
CA ALA A 57 -14.22 -9.12 -18.02
C ALA A 57 -13.02 -8.15 -17.90
N GLN A 58 -11.76 -8.60 -17.80
CA GLN A 58 -10.63 -7.69 -17.55
C GLN A 58 -9.33 -8.01 -18.30
N ALA A 59 -9.43 -8.49 -19.54
CA ALA A 59 -8.30 -8.56 -20.48
C ALA A 59 -7.77 -7.16 -20.91
N LYS A 60 -8.36 -6.07 -20.42
CA LYS A 60 -7.94 -4.69 -20.63
C LYS A 60 -8.05 -3.89 -19.33
N GLY A 61 -7.05 -3.93 -18.44
CA GLY A 61 -6.93 -2.85 -17.45
C GLY A 61 -6.16 -3.13 -16.16
N ASN A 62 -6.37 -4.25 -15.46
CA ASN A 62 -5.80 -4.39 -14.12
C ASN A 62 -4.49 -5.19 -14.12
N LYS A 63 -3.40 -4.49 -14.47
CA LYS A 63 -2.02 -4.95 -14.22
C LYS A 63 -1.58 -4.57 -12.80
N ASP A 64 -2.39 -4.93 -11.79
CA ASP A 64 -1.98 -4.70 -10.39
C ASP A 64 -1.06 -5.84 -9.91
N LEU A 65 -0.25 -5.55 -8.89
CA LEU A 65 0.78 -6.46 -8.38
C LEU A 65 0.20 -7.80 -7.93
N LEU A 66 -1.00 -7.81 -7.34
CA LEU A 66 -1.66 -9.02 -6.87
C LEU A 66 -2.15 -9.87 -8.04
N SER A 67 -2.73 -9.26 -9.07
CA SER A 67 -3.09 -9.96 -10.31
C SER A 67 -1.87 -10.57 -11.00
N LEU A 68 -0.73 -9.88 -11.00
CA LEU A 68 0.54 -10.42 -11.53
C LEU A 68 1.05 -11.60 -10.69
N LEU A 69 1.01 -11.50 -9.35
CA LEU A 69 1.39 -12.59 -8.45
C LEU A 69 0.52 -13.83 -8.65
N LEU A 70 -0.81 -13.66 -8.69
CA LEU A 70 -1.76 -14.75 -8.89
C LEU A 70 -1.56 -15.42 -10.26
N ARG A 71 -1.34 -14.61 -11.31
CA ARG A 71 -1.06 -15.12 -12.64
C ARG A 71 0.24 -15.92 -12.68
N ALA A 72 1.34 -15.37 -12.15
CA ALA A 72 2.62 -16.06 -12.10
C ALA A 72 2.53 -17.39 -11.32
N ASN A 73 1.76 -17.40 -10.22
CA ASN A 73 1.52 -18.62 -9.44
C ASN A 73 0.70 -19.68 -10.20
N ARG A 74 -0.20 -19.25 -11.11
CA ARG A 74 -0.96 -20.16 -11.98
C ARG A 74 -0.12 -20.74 -13.11
N GLU A 75 0.77 -19.94 -13.68
CA GLU A 75 1.68 -20.32 -14.78
C GLU A 75 2.87 -21.18 -14.29
N THR A 76 3.10 -21.27 -12.99
CA THR A 76 4.16 -22.10 -12.40
C THR A 76 3.88 -23.59 -12.60
N ALA A 77 4.72 -24.26 -13.40
CA ALA A 77 4.54 -25.65 -13.80
C ALA A 77 4.74 -26.66 -12.66
N GLU A 78 5.69 -26.40 -11.78
CA GLU A 78 6.02 -27.31 -10.68
C GLU A 78 5.21 -26.97 -9.43
N ALA A 79 4.38 -27.92 -8.98
CA ALA A 79 3.51 -27.72 -7.83
C ALA A 79 4.27 -27.30 -6.55
N ARG A 80 5.51 -27.78 -6.37
CA ARG A 80 6.38 -27.42 -5.24
C ARG A 80 6.78 -25.95 -5.19
N HIS A 81 6.69 -25.23 -6.32
CA HIS A 81 7.03 -23.81 -6.42
C HIS A 81 5.79 -22.92 -6.44
N ARG A 82 4.59 -23.51 -6.38
CA ARG A 82 3.35 -22.76 -6.28
C ARG A 82 3.14 -22.32 -4.84
N LEU A 83 2.88 -21.04 -4.67
CA LEU A 83 2.50 -20.44 -3.40
C LEU A 83 1.14 -20.99 -2.96
N SER A 84 1.08 -21.41 -1.71
CA SER A 84 -0.17 -21.68 -0.99
C SER A 84 -1.00 -20.41 -0.81
N GLY A 85 -2.29 -20.56 -0.50
CA GLY A 85 -3.15 -19.42 -0.20
C GLY A 85 -2.64 -18.58 0.98
N SER A 86 -2.04 -19.21 1.98
CA SER A 86 -1.38 -18.51 3.11
C SER A 86 -0.16 -17.71 2.69
N GLU A 87 0.63 -18.21 1.74
CA GLU A 87 1.80 -17.49 1.22
C GLU A 87 1.39 -16.33 0.31
N ILE A 88 0.35 -16.51 -0.51
CA ILE A 88 -0.23 -15.40 -1.30
C ILE A 88 -0.75 -14.31 -0.35
N TYR A 89 -1.50 -14.70 0.69
CA TYR A 89 -1.98 -13.78 1.71
C TYR A 89 -0.80 -13.05 2.39
N GLY A 90 0.23 -13.77 2.83
CA GLY A 90 1.40 -13.20 3.49
C GLY A 90 2.15 -12.20 2.61
N ASN A 91 2.38 -12.52 1.34
CA ASN A 91 3.02 -11.60 0.40
C ASN A 91 2.16 -10.34 0.16
N THR A 92 0.86 -10.52 -0.06
CA THR A 92 -0.06 -9.39 -0.27
C THR A 92 -0.13 -8.48 0.96
N PHE A 93 -0.19 -9.09 2.15
CA PHE A 93 -0.14 -8.39 3.43
C PHE A 93 1.12 -7.55 3.54
N MET A 94 2.29 -8.14 3.23
CA MET A 94 3.57 -7.44 3.28
C MET A 94 3.67 -6.29 2.27
N PHE A 95 3.14 -6.44 1.05
CA PHE A 95 3.12 -5.35 0.07
C PHE A 95 2.32 -4.14 0.57
N LEU A 96 1.15 -4.37 1.16
CA LEU A 96 0.31 -3.30 1.70
C LEU A 96 0.96 -2.64 2.91
N LEU A 97 1.45 -3.45 3.85
CA LEU A 97 2.05 -2.94 5.08
C LEU A 97 3.29 -2.09 4.78
N ALA A 98 4.20 -2.60 3.95
CA ALA A 98 5.45 -1.92 3.63
C ALA A 98 5.21 -0.59 2.89
N GLY A 99 4.21 -0.54 2.02
CA GLY A 99 3.90 0.65 1.23
C GLY A 99 3.08 1.71 1.98
N HIS A 100 2.15 1.30 2.85
CA HIS A 100 1.21 2.23 3.47
C HIS A 100 1.87 3.18 4.47
N GLU A 101 2.57 2.63 5.47
CA GLU A 101 3.13 3.43 6.57
C GLU A 101 4.29 4.31 6.14
N THR A 102 5.18 3.76 5.28
CA THR A 102 6.37 4.49 4.84
C THR A 102 5.99 5.67 3.97
N LEU A 103 5.03 5.49 3.05
CA LEU A 103 4.55 6.55 2.18
C LEU A 103 3.71 7.59 2.93
N ALA A 104 2.80 7.14 3.82
CA ALA A 104 2.01 8.06 4.65
C ALA A 104 2.91 8.93 5.54
N GLY A 105 3.94 8.33 6.15
CA GLY A 105 4.96 9.05 6.91
C GLY A 105 5.71 10.08 6.07
N ALA A 106 6.20 9.68 4.89
CA ALA A 106 6.91 10.57 3.98
C ALA A 106 6.04 11.77 3.55
N LEU A 107 4.79 11.52 3.15
CA LEU A 107 3.85 12.58 2.77
C LEU A 107 3.53 13.52 3.93
N THR A 108 3.34 12.97 5.13
CA THR A 108 3.07 13.77 6.34
C THR A 108 4.21 14.76 6.59
N TRP A 109 5.46 14.31 6.50
CA TRP A 109 6.63 15.18 6.67
C TRP A 109 6.79 16.18 5.53
N ALA A 110 6.64 15.75 4.28
CA ALA A 110 6.72 16.62 3.12
C ALA A 110 5.70 17.78 3.20
N LEU A 111 4.43 17.46 3.48
CA LEU A 111 3.37 18.46 3.62
C LEU A 111 3.60 19.38 4.83
N ARG A 112 4.07 18.82 5.95
CA ARG A 112 4.42 19.61 7.14
C ARG A 112 5.54 20.60 6.85
N LEU A 113 6.58 20.19 6.12
CA LEU A 113 7.69 21.07 5.74
C LEU A 113 7.21 22.16 4.80
N LEU A 114 6.42 21.83 3.78
CA LEU A 114 5.87 22.82 2.85
C LEU A 114 5.01 23.86 3.57
N ALA A 115 4.15 23.44 4.51
CA ALA A 115 3.35 24.36 5.32
C ALA A 115 4.21 25.29 6.21
N ARG A 116 5.38 24.84 6.66
CA ARG A 116 6.32 25.63 7.45
C ARG A 116 7.17 26.58 6.61
N TYR A 117 7.34 26.28 5.32
CA TYR A 117 8.26 26.97 4.42
C TYR A 117 7.52 27.45 3.15
N PRO A 118 6.72 28.54 3.25
CA PRO A 118 5.84 28.98 2.15
C PRO A 118 6.57 29.36 0.86
N ALA A 119 7.82 29.85 0.95
CA ALA A 119 8.60 30.17 -0.25
C ALA A 119 8.96 28.91 -1.06
N GLN A 120 9.25 27.81 -0.38
CA GLN A 120 9.52 26.49 -0.97
C GLN A 120 8.22 25.89 -1.52
N GLN A 121 7.11 26.04 -0.81
CA GLN A 121 5.79 25.66 -1.31
C GLN A 121 5.42 26.38 -2.61
N GLU A 122 5.63 27.70 -2.66
CA GLU A 122 5.42 28.52 -3.86
C GLU A 122 6.32 28.07 -5.01
N THR A 123 7.56 27.69 -4.71
CA THR A 123 8.50 27.18 -5.72
C THR A 123 8.01 25.84 -6.29
N ALA A 124 7.55 24.92 -5.45
CA ALA A 124 6.96 23.65 -5.88
C ALA A 124 5.70 23.87 -6.73
N HIS A 125 4.81 24.78 -6.30
CA HIS A 125 3.61 25.13 -7.07
C HIS A 125 3.93 25.66 -8.47
N ARG A 126 4.90 26.59 -8.58
CA ARG A 126 5.33 27.12 -9.88
C ARG A 126 5.94 26.06 -10.78
N GLU A 127 6.70 25.12 -10.21
CA GLU A 127 7.22 23.99 -10.98
C GLU A 127 6.08 23.12 -11.53
N ILE A 128 5.12 22.76 -10.67
CA ILE A 128 3.94 21.98 -11.07
C ILE A 128 3.17 22.69 -12.18
N ASP A 129 2.89 23.99 -12.03
CA ASP A 129 2.18 24.78 -13.03
C ASP A 129 2.97 24.88 -14.35
N ARG A 130 4.30 24.98 -14.29
CA ARG A 130 5.15 25.03 -15.49
C ARG A 130 5.15 23.70 -16.24
N VAL A 131 5.25 22.57 -15.53
CA VAL A 131 5.37 21.24 -16.13
C VAL A 131 4.01 20.70 -16.58
N LEU A 132 2.99 20.82 -15.75
CA LEU A 132 1.66 20.24 -16.01
C LEU A 132 0.70 21.24 -16.68
N GLY A 133 0.99 22.54 -16.61
CA GLY A 133 0.12 23.59 -17.15
C GLY A 133 -1.18 23.78 -16.36
N SER A 134 -2.03 24.70 -16.82
CA SER A 134 -3.34 25.01 -16.21
C SER A 134 -4.43 23.95 -16.43
N ARG A 135 -4.14 22.94 -17.25
CA ARG A 135 -5.00 21.76 -17.39
C ARG A 135 -4.30 20.65 -16.66
N ALA A 136 -4.75 20.36 -15.43
CA ALA A 136 -4.50 19.07 -14.80
C ALA A 136 -5.01 17.97 -15.75
N ARG A 137 -4.16 17.54 -16.69
CA ARG A 137 -4.39 16.35 -17.50
C ARG A 137 -4.49 15.23 -16.48
N ARG A 138 -5.59 14.47 -16.55
CA ARG A 138 -5.80 13.29 -15.69
C ARG A 138 -4.75 12.21 -15.90
N ASP A 139 -3.96 12.32 -16.97
CA ASP A 139 -2.86 11.42 -17.30
C ASP A 139 -1.54 12.18 -17.17
N ILE A 140 -0.94 12.12 -15.98
CA ILE A 140 0.45 12.54 -15.74
C ILE A 140 1.33 11.35 -16.12
N GLY A 141 2.17 11.50 -17.14
CA GLY A 141 3.08 10.45 -17.60
C GLY A 141 4.42 10.47 -16.86
N ALA A 142 5.24 9.46 -17.13
CA ALA A 142 6.58 9.35 -16.53
C ALA A 142 7.52 10.48 -16.95
N ALA A 143 7.33 11.04 -18.16
CA ALA A 143 8.13 12.15 -18.64
C ALA A 143 7.88 13.41 -17.79
N GLU A 144 6.61 13.72 -17.54
CA GLU A 144 6.21 14.86 -16.72
C GLU A 144 6.68 14.70 -15.26
N VAL A 145 6.58 13.50 -14.69
CA VAL A 145 7.09 13.23 -13.33
C VAL A 145 8.60 13.48 -13.24
N ASN A 146 9.36 13.13 -14.28
CA ASN A 146 10.81 13.36 -14.30
C ASN A 146 11.18 14.85 -14.39
N GLU A 147 10.27 15.69 -14.86
CA GLU A 147 10.47 17.15 -14.93
C GLU A 147 10.14 17.88 -13.61
N LEU A 148 9.46 17.21 -12.66
CA LEU A 148 9.14 17.74 -11.33
C LEU A 148 10.34 17.61 -10.37
N VAL A 149 11.47 18.21 -10.76
CA VAL A 149 12.77 18.06 -10.09
C VAL A 149 12.75 18.60 -8.66
N PHE A 150 12.17 19.77 -8.43
CA PHE A 150 12.05 20.37 -7.10
C PHE A 150 11.10 19.57 -6.22
N CYS A 151 9.97 19.11 -6.76
CA CYS A 151 9.06 18.22 -6.03
C CYS A 151 9.77 16.93 -5.60
N ALA A 152 10.59 16.34 -6.48
CA ALA A 152 11.39 15.17 -6.14
C ALA A 152 12.48 15.47 -5.10
N ALA A 153 13.02 16.69 -5.08
CA ALA A 153 14.01 17.11 -4.08
C ALA A 153 13.41 17.21 -2.67
N ILE A 154 12.13 17.59 -2.53
CA ILE A 154 11.45 17.65 -1.22
C ILE A 154 11.47 16.29 -0.51
N PHE A 155 11.36 15.19 -1.25
CA PHE A 155 11.38 13.84 -0.68
C PHE A 155 12.80 13.29 -0.44
N LYS A 156 13.84 13.99 -0.89
CA LYS A 156 15.25 13.56 -0.75
C LYS A 156 15.99 14.22 0.41
N GLU A 157 15.46 15.32 0.96
CA GLU A 157 16.03 16.02 2.14
C GLU A 157 15.53 15.44 3.47
#